data_AF-A0A3R6R0V8-F1
#
_entry.id   AF-A0A3R6R0V8-F1
#
_cell.length_a   1.000
_cell.length_b   1.000
_cell.length_c   1.000
_cell.angle_alpha   90.00
_cell.angle_beta   90.00
_cell.angle_gamma   90.00
#
_symmetry.space_group_name_H-M   'P 1'
#
loop_
_entity.id
_entity.type
_entity.pdbx_description
1 polymer ?
#
loop_
_entity_poly.entity_id
_entity_poly.type
_entity_poly.pdbx_seq_one_letter_code
_entity_poly.pdbx_strand_id
1 'polypeptide(L)'
;MYGLASSEFALGNPLTPAEIASYLDLLPEDLSPERRAVITCALNSVGKIPYYYGGKPSTAGLSGNHFASVTSPDYKGRILSGLDCSGWVNWVYWTALGNRMGAASTYEIVRTGRAINSAELQPGDLLVQLGGNSHVVMFLGWNADGTILGVHESGSASNVTVGKVHTVWPYYRAFLD
;
A
#
# COMPACT_ATOMS: atom_id res chain seq x y z
N MET A 1 15.63 0.68 -33.69
CA MET A 1 14.74 1.36 -32.72
C MET A 1 14.06 0.25 -31.95
N TYR A 2 14.61 -0.10 -30.78
CA TYR A 2 14.27 -1.34 -30.07
C TYR A 2 13.03 -1.16 -29.19
N GLY A 3 12.02 -1.96 -29.48
CA GLY A 3 11.14 -2.63 -28.51
C GLY A 3 10.46 -1.77 -27.47
N LEU A 4 9.22 -1.37 -27.77
CA LEU A 4 8.19 -1.17 -26.75
C LEU A 4 8.09 -2.47 -25.93
N ALA A 5 8.80 -2.57 -24.81
CA ALA A 5 8.37 -3.45 -23.74
C ALA A 5 7.02 -2.88 -23.29
N SER A 6 5.94 -3.57 -23.69
CA SER A 6 4.58 -3.14 -23.41
C SER A 6 4.45 -2.87 -21.91
N SER A 7 3.72 -1.82 -21.56
CA SER A 7 3.33 -1.48 -20.18
C SER A 7 2.75 -2.66 -19.39
N GLU A 8 2.34 -3.74 -20.06
CA GLU A 8 1.94 -5.03 -19.48
C GLU A 8 3.06 -5.74 -18.71
N PHE A 9 4.35 -5.59 -19.07
CA PHE A 9 5.47 -6.16 -18.30
C PHE A 9 5.88 -5.32 -17.08
N ALA A 10 5.39 -4.08 -16.99
CA ALA A 10 5.63 -3.19 -15.85
C ALA A 10 4.65 -3.42 -14.69
N LEU A 11 3.50 -4.03 -15.00
CA LEU A 11 2.49 -4.40 -14.03
C LEU A 11 2.84 -5.78 -13.45
N GLY A 12 2.62 -5.97 -12.15
CA GLY A 12 2.73 -7.27 -11.51
C GLY A 12 1.55 -8.17 -11.90
N ASN A 13 1.19 -9.12 -11.02
CA ASN A 13 -0.02 -9.93 -11.19
C ASN A 13 -1.17 -9.27 -10.42
N PRO A 14 -2.11 -8.57 -11.08
CA PRO A 14 -3.21 -7.94 -10.38
C PRO A 14 -4.16 -8.99 -9.82
N LEU A 15 -4.72 -8.73 -8.63
CA LEU A 15 -5.77 -9.58 -8.10
C LEU A 15 -7.00 -9.53 -9.00
N THR A 16 -7.60 -10.70 -9.22
CA THR A 16 -8.90 -10.85 -9.86
C THR A 16 -10.02 -10.35 -8.94
N PRO A 17 -11.20 -9.99 -9.47
CA PRO A 17 -12.35 -9.64 -8.63
C PRO A 17 -12.73 -10.71 -7.60
N ALA A 18 -12.57 -12.00 -7.95
CA ALA A 18 -12.86 -13.11 -7.05
C ALA A 18 -11.85 -13.20 -5.89
N GLU A 19 -10.56 -12.96 -6.16
CA GLU A 19 -9.53 -12.89 -5.11
C GLU A 19 -9.72 -11.66 -4.21
N ILE A 20 -10.10 -10.51 -4.79
CA ILE A 20 -10.42 -9.33 -3.99
C ILE A 20 -11.62 -9.64 -3.08
N ALA A 21 -12.69 -10.23 -3.62
CA ALA A 21 -13.86 -10.62 -2.84
C ALA A 21 -13.48 -11.57 -1.69
N SER A 22 -12.64 -12.58 -1.94
CA SER A 22 -12.24 -13.51 -0.88
C SER A 22 -11.46 -12.84 0.25
N TYR A 23 -10.66 -11.80 -0.03
CA TYR A 23 -10.03 -11.00 1.02
C TYR A 23 -11.04 -10.11 1.76
N LEU A 24 -12.03 -9.54 1.06
CA LEU A 24 -13.07 -8.69 1.66
C LEU A 24 -14.03 -9.48 2.55
N ASP A 25 -14.23 -10.77 2.26
CA ASP A 25 -15.02 -11.71 3.08
C ASP A 25 -14.33 -12.05 4.40
N LEU A 26 -13.01 -11.81 4.54
CA LEU A 26 -12.27 -11.98 5.79
C LEU A 26 -12.41 -10.79 6.75
N LEU A 27 -12.97 -9.67 6.28
CA LEU A 27 -13.09 -8.45 7.08
C LEU A 27 -14.21 -8.60 8.12
N PRO A 28 -14.06 -8.02 9.32
CA PRO A 28 -15.13 -7.99 10.32
C PRO A 28 -16.44 -7.42 9.75
N GLU A 29 -17.58 -8.00 10.13
CA GLU A 29 -18.91 -7.56 9.67
C GLU A 29 -19.22 -6.12 10.10
N ASP A 30 -18.74 -5.73 11.28
CA ASP A 30 -18.91 -4.40 11.88
C ASP A 30 -17.81 -3.39 11.47
N LEU A 31 -16.92 -3.77 10.54
CA LEU A 31 -15.87 -2.88 10.04
C LEU A 31 -16.50 -1.64 9.38
N SER A 32 -16.01 -0.44 9.76
CA SER A 32 -16.52 0.82 9.24
C SER A 32 -16.45 0.91 7.70
N PRO A 33 -17.40 1.60 7.05
CA PRO A 33 -17.39 1.79 5.60
C PRO A 33 -16.08 2.38 5.08
N GLU A 34 -15.46 3.31 5.83
CA GLU A 34 -14.20 3.95 5.48
C GLU A 34 -13.03 2.96 5.47
N ARG A 35 -12.94 2.10 6.50
CA ARG A 35 -11.91 1.04 6.57
C ARG A 35 -12.10 0.04 5.43
N ARG A 36 -13.35 -0.36 5.17
CA ARG A 36 -13.67 -1.25 4.04
C ARG A 36 -13.31 -0.63 2.69
N ALA A 37 -13.56 0.68 2.50
CA ALA A 37 -13.19 1.40 1.27
C ALA A 37 -11.67 1.48 1.09
N VAL A 38 -10.93 1.78 2.16
CA VAL A 38 -9.45 1.82 2.16
C VAL A 38 -8.87 0.45 1.80
N ILE A 39 -9.34 -0.62 2.44
CA ILE A 39 -8.88 -1.99 2.11
C ILE A 39 -9.25 -2.38 0.68
N THR A 40 -10.48 -2.08 0.25
CA THR A 40 -10.91 -2.37 -1.12
C THR A 40 -10.01 -1.67 -2.14
N CYS A 41 -9.67 -0.39 -1.89
CA CYS A 41 -8.75 0.37 -2.73
C CYS A 41 -7.33 -0.23 -2.72
N ALA A 42 -6.80 -0.58 -1.55
CA ALA A 42 -5.49 -1.20 -1.40
C ALA A 42 -5.40 -2.52 -2.20
N LEU A 43 -6.36 -3.43 -2.03
CA LEU A 43 -6.43 -4.69 -2.77
C LEU A 43 -6.56 -4.48 -4.28
N ASN A 44 -7.36 -3.50 -4.72
CA ASN A 44 -7.50 -3.16 -6.13
C ASN A 44 -6.21 -2.61 -6.76
N SER A 45 -5.24 -2.14 -5.96
CA SER A 45 -3.95 -1.64 -6.45
C SER A 45 -2.86 -2.71 -6.56
N VAL A 46 -3.07 -3.89 -5.96
CA VAL A 46 -2.13 -5.03 -6.05
C VAL A 46 -1.81 -5.33 -7.51
N GLY A 47 -0.51 -5.42 -7.83
CA GLY A 47 -0.03 -5.68 -9.19
C GLY A 47 -0.16 -4.52 -10.18
N LYS A 48 -0.76 -3.37 -9.80
CA LYS A 48 -1.08 -2.29 -10.75
C LYS A 48 -0.19 -1.05 -10.63
N ILE A 49 0.57 -0.90 -9.54
CA ILE A 49 1.39 0.29 -9.28
C ILE A 49 2.83 -0.19 -9.08
N PRO A 50 3.76 0.14 -9.98
CA PRO A 50 5.16 -0.23 -9.79
C PRO A 50 5.76 0.44 -8.55
N TYR A 51 6.75 -0.21 -7.95
CA TYR A 51 7.55 0.46 -6.92
C TYR A 51 8.50 1.46 -7.55
N TYR A 52 8.51 2.70 -7.06
CA TYR A 52 9.52 3.70 -7.39
C TYR A 52 9.93 4.48 -6.14
N TYR A 53 11.23 4.49 -5.80
CA TYR A 53 11.67 5.16 -4.57
C TYR A 53 11.46 6.67 -4.62
N GLY A 54 10.78 7.21 -3.59
CA GLY A 54 10.39 8.61 -3.55
C GLY A 54 9.14 8.94 -4.38
N GLY A 55 8.52 7.96 -5.03
CA GLY A 55 7.31 8.14 -5.83
C GLY A 55 6.13 8.61 -4.98
N LYS A 56 5.43 9.65 -5.44
CA LYS A 56 4.26 10.24 -4.76
C LYS A 56 3.08 10.38 -5.73
N PRO A 57 1.83 10.24 -5.25
CA PRO A 57 0.66 10.38 -6.10
C PRO A 57 0.45 11.82 -6.54
N SER A 58 0.15 12.01 -7.82
CA SER A 58 -0.28 13.29 -8.40
C SER A 58 -1.80 13.48 -8.31
N THR A 59 -2.57 12.40 -8.40
CA THR A 59 -4.04 12.40 -8.38
C THR A 59 -4.59 11.23 -7.54
N ALA A 60 -5.84 11.35 -7.09
CA ALA A 60 -6.63 10.20 -6.65
C ALA A 60 -7.00 9.31 -7.86
N GLY A 61 -7.15 8.01 -7.63
CA GLY A 61 -7.43 7.02 -8.67
C GLY A 61 -6.18 6.66 -9.49
N LEU A 62 -6.31 5.71 -10.42
CA LEU A 62 -5.17 5.27 -11.24
C LEU A 62 -4.80 6.29 -12.33
N SER A 63 -5.81 6.91 -12.94
CA SER A 63 -5.64 7.87 -14.03
C SER A 63 -4.99 9.18 -13.57
N GLY A 64 -4.05 9.70 -14.37
CA GLY A 64 -3.35 10.96 -14.09
C GLY A 64 -2.09 10.84 -13.24
N ASN A 65 -1.79 9.65 -12.70
CA ASN A 65 -0.54 9.40 -11.97
C ASN A 65 0.63 8.98 -12.86
N HIS A 66 0.37 8.63 -14.13
CA HIS A 66 1.39 8.17 -15.08
C HIS A 66 2.18 6.94 -14.60
N PHE A 67 1.59 6.05 -13.80
CA PHE A 67 2.25 4.82 -13.36
C PHE A 67 2.74 3.97 -14.55
N ALA A 68 3.84 3.24 -14.36
CA ALA A 68 4.51 2.42 -15.37
C ALA A 68 5.04 3.18 -16.60
N SER A 69 5.17 4.51 -16.53
CA SER A 69 5.84 5.30 -17.55
C SER A 69 7.36 5.28 -17.34
N VAL A 70 8.13 5.35 -18.42
CA VAL A 70 9.59 5.45 -18.31
C VAL A 70 9.95 6.82 -17.72
N THR A 71 10.79 6.82 -16.70
CA THR A 71 11.33 8.00 -16.00
C THR A 71 12.81 7.80 -15.70
N SER A 72 13.45 8.82 -15.15
CA SER A 72 14.84 8.74 -14.66
C SER A 72 14.99 7.59 -13.65
N PRO A 73 16.12 6.88 -13.64
CA PRO A 73 16.34 5.80 -12.68
C PRO A 73 16.34 6.32 -11.25
N ASP A 74 15.71 5.57 -10.33
CA ASP A 74 15.90 5.78 -8.90
C ASP A 74 17.26 5.26 -8.41
N TYR A 75 17.53 5.33 -7.10
CA TYR A 75 18.82 4.93 -6.51
C TYR A 75 19.20 3.46 -6.73
N LYS A 76 18.26 2.59 -7.13
CA LYS A 76 18.49 1.18 -7.50
C LYS A 76 18.40 0.93 -9.01
N GLY A 77 18.29 1.98 -9.82
CA GLY A 77 18.19 1.86 -11.27
C GLY A 77 16.79 1.54 -11.79
N ARG A 78 15.73 1.64 -10.96
CA ARG A 78 14.36 1.41 -11.43
C ARG A 78 13.88 2.59 -12.25
N ILE A 79 13.41 2.33 -13.47
CA ILE A 79 13.06 3.36 -14.46
C ILE A 79 11.55 3.52 -14.69
N LEU A 80 10.72 2.76 -13.98
CA LEU A 80 9.26 2.84 -14.13
C LEU A 80 8.70 3.72 -13.02
N SER A 81 7.96 4.76 -13.40
CA SER A 81 7.25 5.62 -12.46
C SER A 81 6.22 4.83 -11.67
N GLY A 82 6.06 5.20 -10.41
CA GLY A 82 5.34 4.40 -9.43
C GLY A 82 5.29 5.11 -8.09
N LEU A 83 4.99 4.36 -7.04
CA LEU A 83 4.92 4.88 -5.68
C LEU A 83 5.96 4.18 -4.78
N ASP A 84 6.39 4.87 -3.74
CA ASP A 84 7.05 4.22 -2.60
C ASP A 84 6.01 3.82 -1.54
N CYS A 85 6.47 3.18 -0.45
CA CYS A 85 5.58 2.69 0.61
C CYS A 85 4.66 3.76 1.19
N SER A 86 5.17 4.94 1.54
CA SER A 86 4.34 6.02 2.10
C SER A 86 3.52 6.74 1.03
N GLY A 87 4.03 6.85 -0.19
CA GLY A 87 3.33 7.40 -1.35
C GLY A 87 2.11 6.58 -1.71
N TRP A 88 2.24 5.25 -1.68
CA TRP A 88 1.14 4.31 -1.86
C TRP A 88 0.08 4.45 -0.78
N VAL A 89 0.45 4.51 0.50
CA VAL A 89 -0.53 4.75 1.58
C VAL A 89 -1.29 6.07 1.37
N ASN A 90 -0.59 7.15 1.02
CA ASN A 90 -1.26 8.43 0.71
C ASN A 90 -2.23 8.31 -0.46
N TRP A 91 -1.82 7.58 -1.50
CA TRP A 91 -2.66 7.35 -2.68
C TRP A 91 -3.91 6.53 -2.33
N VAL A 92 -3.78 5.49 -1.50
CA VAL A 92 -4.91 4.67 -1.06
C VAL A 92 -5.93 5.52 -0.32
N TYR A 93 -5.51 6.30 0.68
CA TYR A 93 -6.42 7.16 1.45
C TYR A 93 -7.08 8.22 0.57
N TRP A 94 -6.30 8.87 -0.30
CA TRP A 94 -6.85 9.89 -1.20
C TRP A 94 -7.85 9.30 -2.20
N THR A 95 -7.57 8.12 -2.72
CA THR A 95 -8.42 7.44 -3.69
C THR A 95 -9.69 6.88 -3.04
N ALA A 96 -9.58 6.28 -1.86
CA ALA A 96 -10.70 5.66 -1.17
C ALA A 96 -11.65 6.69 -0.52
N LEU A 97 -11.10 7.77 0.04
CA LEU A 97 -11.85 8.70 0.90
C LEU A 97 -12.00 10.10 0.30
N GLY A 98 -11.42 10.35 -0.88
CA GLY A 98 -11.42 11.66 -1.53
C GLY A 98 -10.48 12.69 -0.90
N ASN A 99 -9.82 12.38 0.23
CA ASN A 99 -8.94 13.28 0.97
C ASN A 99 -7.60 12.62 1.31
N ARG A 100 -6.52 13.41 1.32
CA ARG A 100 -5.19 12.92 1.71
C ARG A 100 -5.11 12.71 3.23
N MET A 101 -4.33 11.72 3.67
CA MET A 101 -4.08 11.37 5.08
C MET A 101 -3.39 12.48 5.91
N GLY A 102 -2.86 13.53 5.27
CA GLY A 102 -2.11 14.59 5.96
C GLY A 102 -0.71 14.20 6.43
N ALA A 103 -0.21 13.03 6.01
CA ALA A 103 1.13 12.51 6.32
C ALA A 103 1.81 12.00 5.05
N ALA A 104 2.80 12.70 4.50
CA ALA A 104 3.39 12.40 3.19
C ALA A 104 4.56 11.40 3.23
N SER A 105 5.11 11.14 4.41
CA SER A 105 6.28 10.28 4.63
C SER A 105 6.06 9.24 5.73
N THR A 106 6.85 8.17 5.73
CA THR A 106 6.85 7.16 6.80
C THR A 106 7.06 7.78 8.19
N TYR A 107 7.93 8.79 8.29
CA TYR A 107 8.15 9.53 9.53
C TYR A 107 6.91 10.32 9.97
N GLU A 108 6.23 11.00 9.04
CA GLU A 108 5.00 11.72 9.35
C GLU A 108 3.87 10.78 9.77
N ILE A 109 3.75 9.60 9.14
CA ILE A 109 2.76 8.58 9.51
C ILE A 109 2.93 8.21 11.00
N VAL A 110 4.18 7.98 11.46
CA VAL A 110 4.47 7.69 12.87
C VAL A 110 4.14 8.87 13.79
N ARG A 111 4.32 10.10 13.31
CA ARG A 111 4.15 11.33 14.11
C ARG A 111 2.69 11.78 14.24
N THR A 112 1.86 11.57 13.22
CA THR A 112 0.50 12.13 13.16
C THR A 112 -0.60 11.10 13.36
N GLY A 113 -0.34 9.82 13.09
CA GLY A 113 -1.31 8.76 13.33
C GLY A 113 -1.53 8.51 14.82
N ARG A 114 -2.75 8.11 15.19
CA ARG A 114 -3.05 7.68 16.56
C ARG A 114 -2.28 6.41 16.86
N ALA A 115 -1.44 6.43 17.89
CA ALA A 115 -0.73 5.24 18.34
C ALA A 115 -1.72 4.22 18.91
N ILE A 116 -1.57 2.96 18.50
CA ILE A 116 -2.36 1.82 18.97
C ILE A 116 -1.43 0.66 19.34
N ASN A 117 -1.93 -0.32 20.08
CA ASN A 117 -1.24 -1.57 20.34
C ASN A 117 -1.57 -2.60 19.24
N SER A 118 -0.73 -3.63 19.11
CA SER A 118 -0.98 -4.73 18.16
C SER A 118 -2.30 -5.45 18.40
N ALA A 119 -2.76 -5.53 19.64
CA ALA A 119 -4.05 -6.13 20.01
C ALA A 119 -5.26 -5.30 19.57
N GLU A 120 -5.07 -4.03 19.22
CA GLU A 120 -6.11 -3.11 18.77
C GLU A 120 -6.17 -3.00 17.24
N LEU A 121 -5.32 -3.73 16.52
CA LEU A 121 -5.21 -3.65 15.07
C LEU A 121 -6.55 -3.99 14.40
N GLN A 122 -6.97 -3.06 13.55
CA GLN A 122 -8.11 -3.22 12.65
C GLN A 122 -7.66 -3.06 11.20
N PRO A 123 -8.37 -3.69 10.24
CA PRO A 123 -8.09 -3.52 8.83
C PRO A 123 -8.01 -2.03 8.44
N GLY A 124 -6.94 -1.66 7.73
CA GLY A 124 -6.62 -0.29 7.34
C GLY A 124 -5.60 0.40 8.25
N ASP A 125 -5.33 -0.13 9.44
CA ASP A 125 -4.26 0.41 10.30
C ASP A 125 -2.87 0.16 9.70
N LEU A 126 -1.89 0.98 10.09
CA LEU A 126 -0.57 0.99 9.49
C LEU A 126 0.49 0.43 10.44
N LEU A 127 1.27 -0.51 9.94
CA LEU A 127 2.47 -1.03 10.57
C LEU A 127 3.67 -0.31 9.99
N VAL A 128 4.52 0.25 10.85
CA VAL A 128 5.58 1.17 10.40
C VAL A 128 6.93 0.83 11.00
N GLN A 129 7.94 0.77 10.14
CA GLN A 129 9.35 0.67 10.48
C GLN A 129 10.05 1.96 10.03
N LEU A 130 10.89 2.54 10.87
CA LEU A 130 11.76 3.67 10.52
C LEU A 130 13.21 3.21 10.35
N GLY A 131 14.05 4.08 9.76
CA GLY A 131 15.49 3.87 9.56
C GLY A 131 15.85 3.50 8.12
N GLY A 132 17.01 2.86 7.93
CA GLY A 132 17.51 2.51 6.59
C GLY A 132 16.60 1.57 5.78
N ASN A 133 15.76 0.81 6.47
CA ASN A 133 14.72 -0.05 5.89
C ASN A 133 13.32 0.49 6.21
N SER A 134 13.15 1.81 6.17
CA SER A 134 11.88 2.48 6.41
C SER A 134 10.77 1.89 5.52
N HIS A 135 9.69 1.44 6.13
CA HIS A 135 8.63 0.74 5.42
C HIS A 135 7.28 0.90 6.10
N VAL A 136 6.22 0.83 5.29
CA VAL A 136 4.82 0.88 5.76
C VAL A 136 4.07 -0.29 5.16
N VAL A 137 3.30 -0.97 6.01
CA VAL A 137 2.36 -2.01 5.60
C VAL A 137 0.98 -1.63 6.10
N MET A 138 -0.05 -1.84 5.28
CA MET A 138 -1.43 -1.73 5.70
C MET A 138 -1.90 -3.09 6.21
N PHE A 139 -2.39 -3.11 7.45
CA PHE A 139 -2.94 -4.29 8.10
C PHE A 139 -4.22 -4.71 7.38
N LEU A 140 -4.29 -5.96 6.93
CA LEU A 140 -5.51 -6.56 6.37
C LEU A 140 -6.17 -7.51 7.37
N GLY A 141 -5.37 -8.27 8.13
CA GLY A 141 -5.88 -9.21 9.11
C GLY A 141 -4.78 -10.10 9.69
N TRP A 142 -5.19 -11.09 10.49
CA TRP A 142 -4.32 -12.12 11.03
C TRP A 142 -4.45 -13.42 10.24
N ASN A 143 -3.33 -14.05 9.93
CA ASN A 143 -3.31 -15.43 9.45
C ASN A 143 -3.50 -16.40 10.62
N ALA A 144 -3.91 -17.64 10.31
CA ALA A 144 -4.10 -18.69 11.31
C ALA A 144 -2.83 -19.03 12.12
N ASP A 145 -1.65 -18.79 11.56
CA ASP A 145 -0.34 -19.00 12.22
C ASP A 145 0.09 -17.80 13.10
N GLY A 146 -0.78 -16.81 13.29
CA GLY A 146 -0.50 -15.60 14.05
C GLY A 146 0.38 -14.59 13.30
N THR A 147 0.71 -14.84 12.03
CA THR A 147 1.38 -13.83 11.19
C THR A 147 0.41 -12.78 10.68
N ILE A 148 0.93 -11.61 10.35
CA ILE A 148 0.11 -10.52 9.83
C ILE A 148 -0.06 -10.72 8.33
N LEU A 149 -1.30 -10.62 7.87
CA LEU A 149 -1.63 -10.45 6.47
C LEU A 149 -1.71 -8.95 6.20
N GLY A 150 -0.91 -8.47 5.24
CA GLY A 150 -0.83 -7.05 4.93
C GLY A 150 -0.76 -6.76 3.44
N VAL A 151 -1.18 -5.55 3.07
CA VAL A 151 -1.04 -5.01 1.71
C VAL A 151 -0.01 -3.89 1.76
N HIS A 152 0.94 -3.89 0.83
CA HIS A 152 1.97 -2.86 0.79
C HIS A 152 2.67 -2.74 -0.57
N GLU A 153 3.12 -1.52 -0.87
CA GLU A 153 4.03 -1.25 -1.99
C GLU A 153 5.45 -1.71 -1.62
N SER A 154 5.95 -2.73 -2.31
CA SER A 154 7.14 -3.48 -1.92
C SER A 154 8.29 -3.27 -2.88
N GLY A 155 9.41 -2.73 -2.37
CA GLY A 155 10.62 -2.56 -3.16
C GLY A 155 11.21 -3.89 -3.65
N SER A 156 10.95 -5.00 -2.95
CA SER A 156 11.42 -6.33 -3.33
C SER A 156 10.50 -7.00 -4.36
N ALA A 157 9.18 -6.79 -4.25
CA ALA A 157 8.23 -7.28 -5.26
C ALA A 157 8.16 -6.36 -6.50
N SER A 158 8.75 -5.17 -6.41
CA SER A 158 8.66 -4.08 -7.40
C SER A 158 7.23 -3.63 -7.72
N ASN A 159 6.28 -3.88 -6.81
CA ASN A 159 4.87 -3.52 -6.96
C ASN A 159 4.12 -3.61 -5.61
N VAL A 160 2.87 -3.16 -5.58
CA VAL A 160 1.92 -3.47 -4.52
C VAL A 160 1.70 -4.97 -4.46
N THR A 161 1.82 -5.52 -3.27
CA THR A 161 1.59 -6.94 -2.98
C THR A 161 0.71 -7.11 -1.74
N VAL A 162 0.03 -8.24 -1.67
CA VAL A 162 -0.66 -8.73 -0.48
C VAL A 162 0.01 -10.02 -0.04
N GLY A 163 0.28 -10.17 1.25
CA GLY A 163 0.92 -11.37 1.75
C GLY A 163 1.29 -11.33 3.22
N LYS A 164 2.00 -12.37 3.65
CA LYS A 164 2.50 -12.48 5.02
C LYS A 164 3.63 -11.49 5.25
N VAL A 165 3.55 -10.76 6.36
CA VAL A 165 4.63 -9.90 6.85
C VAL A 165 5.02 -10.29 8.28
N HIS A 166 6.16 -9.76 8.75
CA HIS A 166 6.61 -9.99 10.12
C HIS A 166 5.54 -9.57 11.14
N THR A 167 5.53 -10.24 12.29
CA THR A 167 4.46 -10.10 13.29
C THR A 167 4.65 -8.93 14.25
N VAL A 168 5.90 -8.47 14.42
CA VAL A 168 6.26 -7.41 15.34
C VAL A 168 6.80 -6.21 14.56
N TRP A 169 6.18 -5.05 14.80
CA TRP A 169 6.57 -3.79 14.19
C TRP A 169 6.80 -2.74 15.28
N PRO A 170 7.77 -1.82 15.10
CA PRO A 170 8.05 -0.81 16.13
C PRO A 170 6.89 0.16 16.37
N TYR A 171 6.05 0.40 15.35
CA TYR A 171 4.95 1.34 15.43
C TYR A 171 3.70 0.79 14.75
N TYR A 172 2.56 0.95 15.41
CA TYR A 172 1.23 0.74 14.86
C TYR A 172 0.46 2.06 14.90
N ARG A 173 -0.22 2.43 13.81
CA ARG A 173 -0.87 3.73 13.65
C ARG A 173 -2.26 3.60 13.04
N ALA A 174 -3.26 4.16 13.70
CA ALA A 174 -4.61 4.32 13.18
C ALA A 174 -4.81 5.74 12.63
N PHE A 175 -5.46 5.84 11.48
CA PHE A 175 -5.91 7.09 10.86
C PHE A 175 -7.43 7.10 10.61
N LEU A 176 -8.09 6.02 10.98
CA LEU A 176 -9.53 5.83 10.94
C LEU A 176 -9.96 5.44 12.35
N ASP A 177 -11.17 5.82 12.71
CA ASP A 177 -11.79 5.36 13.95
C ASP A 177 -12.35 3.94 13.80
#